data_AF-A0A962ARD2-F1
#
_entry.id   AF-A0A962ARD2-F1
#
_cell.length_a   1.000
_cell.length_b   1.000
_cell.length_c   1.000
_cell.angle_alpha   90.00
_cell.angle_beta   90.00
_cell.angle_gamma   90.00
#
_symmetry.space_group_name_H-M   'P 1'
#
loop_
_entity.id
_entity.type
_entity.pdbx_description
1 polymer ?
#
loop_
_entity_poly.entity_id
_entity_poly.type
_entity_poly.pdbx_seq_one_letter_code
_entity_poly.pdbx_strand_id
1 'polypeptide(L)'
;VFSLEFQPGFIRGGGSEELKARLPRISPIPSIVFSGFHPDTIYVLDPTRSGYPIEGPTGPYHSAIVLFAYLRGMSVDQTQALFQESLFEALGYFDVWEDSAREFLELASVSGLDLSAELVRWSRSGPFMYSMNHPKAHVLFDVARALLTKAGLPVASVEFADFAVDDIVRGVVFPVYPEIAERYGHRGAYLFKRANYRLARNVGQFDDLRGYIQASFAVYARHQRDQLMAPRMVEWLANPDVGKLFAFHAADALTRKYARA
;
A
#
# COMPACT_ATOMS: atom_id res chain seq x y z
N VAL A 1 -15.66 16.05 -18.17
CA VAL A 1 -14.37 16.17 -17.43
C VAL A 1 -14.37 15.09 -16.38
N PHE A 2 -13.31 14.31 -16.27
CA PHE A 2 -13.18 13.31 -15.20
C PHE A 2 -12.26 13.84 -14.10
N SER A 3 -12.59 13.61 -12.84
CA SER A 3 -11.73 14.02 -11.72
C SER A 3 -11.85 13.06 -10.55
N LEU A 4 -10.73 12.78 -9.90
CA LEU A 4 -10.71 12.25 -8.55
C LEU A 4 -11.17 13.32 -7.57
N GLU A 5 -11.65 12.89 -6.41
CA GLU A 5 -11.93 13.78 -5.29
C GLU A 5 -10.62 14.19 -4.61
N PHE A 6 -10.54 15.45 -4.21
CA PHE A 6 -9.40 16.06 -3.54
C PHE A 6 -9.86 17.17 -2.60
N GLN A 7 -9.14 17.31 -1.50
CA GLN A 7 -9.44 18.29 -0.46
C GLN A 7 -8.90 19.68 -0.83
N PRO A 8 -9.48 20.76 -0.26
CA PRO A 8 -8.89 22.09 -0.37
C PRO A 8 -7.42 22.11 0.05
N GLY A 9 -6.59 22.84 -0.70
CA GLY A 9 -5.15 22.95 -0.44
C GLY A 9 -4.27 21.96 -1.19
N PHE A 10 -4.83 20.90 -1.79
CA PHE A 10 -4.09 20.01 -2.70
C PHE A 10 -3.69 20.71 -4.00
N ILE A 11 -4.59 21.53 -4.55
CA ILE A 11 -4.31 22.40 -5.69
C ILE A 11 -4.74 23.83 -5.37
N ARG A 12 -4.19 24.80 -6.11
CA ARG A 12 -4.62 26.20 -6.00
C ARG A 12 -6.06 26.32 -6.53
N GLY A 13 -6.92 27.06 -5.81
CA GLY A 13 -8.26 27.43 -6.30
C GLY A 13 -9.44 26.70 -5.66
N GLY A 14 -9.22 25.86 -4.64
CA GLY A 14 -10.27 25.18 -3.88
C GLY A 14 -10.08 23.66 -3.82
N GLY A 15 -11.08 22.95 -3.33
CA GLY A 15 -11.20 21.50 -3.37
C GLY A 15 -12.16 21.03 -4.47
N SER A 16 -12.60 19.78 -4.35
CA SER A 16 -13.54 19.17 -5.32
C SER A 16 -14.92 19.81 -5.35
N GLU A 17 -15.40 20.37 -4.23
CA GLU A 17 -16.71 21.05 -4.20
C GLU A 17 -16.70 22.34 -5.03
N GLU A 18 -15.66 23.15 -4.92
CA GLU A 18 -15.49 24.34 -5.74
C GLU A 18 -15.30 23.99 -7.22
N LEU A 19 -14.63 22.87 -7.52
CA LEU A 19 -14.50 22.37 -8.88
C LEU A 19 -15.86 21.94 -9.45
N LYS A 20 -16.66 21.17 -8.69
CA LYS A 20 -18.03 20.75 -9.06
C LYS A 20 -18.93 21.95 -9.32
N ALA A 21 -18.86 23.00 -8.48
CA ALA A 21 -19.63 24.23 -8.66
C ALA A 21 -19.30 24.95 -9.97
N ARG A 22 -18.03 24.93 -10.41
CA ARG A 22 -17.58 25.55 -11.67
C ARG A 22 -17.81 24.66 -12.90
N LEU A 23 -17.77 23.34 -12.71
CA LEU A 23 -17.93 22.33 -13.76
C LEU A 23 -19.02 21.33 -13.36
N PRO A 24 -20.31 21.69 -13.51
CA PRO A 24 -21.43 20.87 -13.02
C PRO A 24 -21.59 19.52 -13.75
N ARG A 25 -20.87 19.32 -14.87
CA ARG A 25 -20.82 18.05 -15.63
C ARG A 25 -19.52 17.29 -15.42
N ILE A 26 -18.90 17.44 -14.24
CA ILE A 26 -17.75 16.65 -13.85
C ILE A 26 -18.21 15.24 -13.52
N SER A 27 -17.47 14.24 -13.98
CA SER A 27 -17.69 12.83 -13.67
C SER A 27 -16.62 12.36 -12.70
N PRO A 28 -16.98 11.75 -11.58
CA PRO A 28 -16.00 11.22 -10.64
C PRO A 28 -15.21 10.07 -11.27
N ILE A 29 -13.91 10.02 -10.97
CA ILE A 29 -13.06 8.84 -11.13
C ILE A 29 -13.07 8.12 -9.78
N PRO A 30 -13.19 6.78 -9.74
CA PRO A 30 -13.14 6.08 -8.47
C PRO A 30 -11.75 6.12 -7.86
N SER A 31 -11.69 6.24 -6.53
CA SER A 31 -10.47 5.96 -5.79
C SER A 31 -10.13 4.48 -5.93
N ILE A 32 -8.91 4.17 -6.36
CA ILE A 32 -8.44 2.79 -6.50
C ILE A 32 -7.61 2.44 -5.28
N VAL A 33 -8.26 1.82 -4.30
CA VAL A 33 -7.64 1.37 -3.05
C VAL A 33 -7.94 -0.12 -2.88
N PHE A 34 -6.92 -0.91 -2.59
CA PHE A 34 -7.02 -2.34 -2.34
C PHE A 34 -5.88 -2.80 -1.43
N SER A 35 -6.20 -3.07 -0.17
CA SER A 35 -5.21 -3.42 0.87
C SER A 35 -4.96 -4.92 0.99
N GLY A 36 -5.73 -5.78 0.30
CA GLY A 36 -5.64 -7.24 0.42
C GLY A 36 -4.25 -7.81 0.11
N PHE A 37 -3.45 -7.14 -0.72
CA PHE A 37 -2.06 -7.53 -0.98
C PHE A 37 -1.04 -6.93 -0.01
N HIS A 38 -1.41 -5.87 0.70
CA HIS A 38 -0.50 -5.04 1.49
C HIS A 38 -1.08 -4.73 2.89
N PRO A 39 -1.54 -5.74 3.67
CA PRO A 39 -2.20 -5.51 4.94
C PRO A 39 -1.27 -4.85 5.98
N ASP A 40 0.05 -4.99 5.82
CA ASP A 40 1.07 -4.37 6.68
C ASP A 40 1.32 -2.89 6.37
N THR A 41 0.86 -2.37 5.23
CA THR A 41 1.11 -0.99 4.84
C THR A 41 0.27 -0.01 5.67
N ILE A 42 0.94 1.00 6.23
CA ILE A 42 0.33 2.10 6.97
C ILE A 42 0.96 3.44 6.58
N TYR A 43 0.27 4.53 6.91
CA TYR A 43 0.86 5.86 6.98
C TYR A 43 1.33 6.16 8.40
N VAL A 44 2.46 6.85 8.53
CA VAL A 44 2.90 7.47 9.78
C VAL A 44 2.70 8.97 9.64
N LEU A 45 1.84 9.54 10.46
CA LEU A 45 1.43 10.94 10.40
C LEU A 45 2.06 11.69 11.58
N ASP A 46 2.65 12.86 11.31
CA ASP A 46 3.24 13.72 12.33
C ASP A 46 2.20 14.72 12.86
N PRO A 47 1.66 14.55 14.08
CA PRO A 47 0.66 15.48 14.62
C PRO A 47 1.21 16.88 14.85
N THR A 48 2.52 17.00 15.09
CA THR A 48 3.19 18.30 15.27
C THR A 48 3.28 19.09 13.96
N ARG A 49 3.02 18.42 12.83
CA ARG A 49 2.94 18.99 11.49
C ARG A 49 1.56 18.74 10.88
N SER A 50 0.49 19.00 11.62
CA SER A 50 -0.89 18.91 11.09
C SER A 50 -1.23 17.56 10.43
N GLY A 51 -0.60 16.48 10.87
CA GLY A 51 -0.81 15.14 10.31
C GLY A 51 -0.12 14.89 8.96
N TYR A 52 0.88 15.70 8.56
CA TYR A 52 1.66 15.41 7.36
C TYR A 52 2.32 14.02 7.47
N PRO A 53 2.28 13.20 6.40
CA PRO A 53 2.94 11.91 6.41
C PRO A 53 4.46 12.06 6.52
N ILE A 54 5.07 11.18 7.31
CA ILE A 54 6.51 10.99 7.39
C ILE A 54 6.94 10.15 6.19
N GLU A 55 8.03 10.55 5.55
CA GLU A 55 8.61 9.82 4.41
C GLU A 55 9.60 8.76 4.89
N GLY A 56 9.35 7.51 4.52
CA GLY A 56 10.21 6.36 4.72
C GLY A 56 10.97 5.92 3.45
N PRO A 57 11.59 4.72 3.46
CA PRO A 57 12.29 4.17 2.30
C PRO A 57 11.37 3.92 1.10
N THR A 58 10.09 3.63 1.37
CA THR A 58 9.02 3.44 0.39
C THR A 58 8.07 4.64 0.36
N GLY A 59 8.62 5.85 0.46
CA GLY A 59 7.83 7.07 0.44
C GLY A 59 6.94 7.15 1.68
N PRO A 60 5.66 7.54 1.58
CA PRO A 60 4.79 7.69 2.75
C PRO A 60 4.31 6.33 3.32
N TYR A 61 4.61 5.22 2.65
CA TYR A 61 4.19 3.88 3.07
C TYR A 61 5.22 3.27 4.03
N HIS A 62 4.72 2.82 5.18
CA HIS A 62 5.50 2.14 6.22
C HIS A 62 4.93 0.75 6.51
N SER A 63 5.77 -0.15 6.99
CA SER A 63 5.33 -1.41 7.61
C SER A 63 4.88 -1.17 9.05
N ALA A 64 3.68 -1.64 9.40
CA ALA A 64 3.16 -1.64 10.76
C ALA A 64 4.01 -2.53 11.67
N ILE A 65 4.45 -3.69 11.19
CA ILE A 65 5.36 -4.59 11.93
C ILE A 65 6.65 -3.86 12.27
N VAL A 66 7.31 -3.21 11.29
CA VAL A 66 8.59 -2.53 11.52
C VAL A 66 8.44 -1.36 12.48
N LEU A 67 7.39 -0.55 12.32
CA LEU A 67 7.15 0.58 13.23
C LEU A 67 6.88 0.09 14.66
N PHE A 68 6.01 -0.89 14.84
CA PHE A 68 5.70 -1.42 16.17
C PHE A 68 6.94 -2.01 16.84
N ALA A 69 7.73 -2.80 16.11
CA ALA A 69 8.96 -3.39 16.62
C ALA A 69 9.97 -2.31 17.06
N TYR A 70 10.14 -1.25 16.26
CA TYR A 70 10.97 -0.10 16.62
C TYR A 70 10.48 0.58 17.91
N LEU A 71 9.19 0.88 18.00
CA LEU A 71 8.57 1.52 19.17
C LEU A 71 8.68 0.67 20.44
N ARG A 72 8.86 -0.65 20.29
CA ARG A 72 9.10 -1.61 21.38
C ARG A 72 10.58 -1.85 21.67
N GLY A 73 11.48 -1.14 21.02
CA GLY A 73 12.92 -1.27 21.22
C GLY A 73 13.52 -2.59 20.70
N MET A 74 12.85 -3.26 19.76
CA MET A 74 13.35 -4.49 19.16
C MET A 74 14.52 -4.20 18.23
N SER A 75 15.48 -5.14 18.14
CA SER A 75 16.59 -5.05 17.20
C SER A 75 16.15 -5.33 15.75
N VAL A 76 17.02 -5.02 14.78
CA VAL A 76 16.80 -5.36 13.37
C VAL A 76 16.61 -6.87 13.19
N ASP A 77 17.38 -7.70 13.91
CA ASP A 77 17.29 -9.16 13.81
C ASP A 77 15.99 -9.70 14.40
N GLN A 78 15.57 -9.17 15.55
CA GLN A 78 14.28 -9.49 16.14
C GLN A 78 13.13 -9.07 15.23
N THR A 79 13.24 -7.89 14.62
CA THR A 79 12.22 -7.35 13.71
C THR A 79 12.13 -8.17 12.42
N GLN A 80 13.27 -8.55 11.85
CA GLN A 80 13.31 -9.38 10.65
C GLN A 80 12.68 -10.76 10.92
N ALA A 81 12.85 -11.31 12.12
CA ALA A 81 12.27 -12.60 12.51
C ALA A 81 10.74 -12.59 12.64
N LEU A 82 10.11 -11.40 12.67
CA LEU A 82 8.65 -11.26 12.72
C LEU A 82 7.98 -11.51 11.36
N PHE A 83 8.72 -11.41 10.26
CA PHE A 83 8.18 -11.62 8.91
C PHE A 83 8.06 -13.11 8.61
N GLN A 84 6.97 -13.70 9.11
CA GLN A 84 6.62 -15.10 8.93
C GLN A 84 5.09 -15.28 9.00
N GLU A 85 4.63 -16.36 8.38
CA GLU A 85 3.21 -16.72 8.28
C GLU A 85 2.47 -16.69 9.62
N SER A 86 3.04 -17.28 10.68
CA SER A 86 2.33 -17.40 11.96
C SER A 86 2.03 -16.04 12.62
N LEU A 87 2.90 -15.04 12.42
CA LEU A 87 2.60 -13.70 12.91
C LEU A 87 1.55 -13.04 12.02
N PHE A 88 1.64 -13.21 10.70
CA PHE A 88 0.66 -12.65 9.76
C PHE A 88 -0.75 -13.19 10.05
N GLU A 89 -0.87 -14.48 10.34
CA GLU A 89 -2.11 -15.11 10.79
C GLU A 89 -2.62 -14.48 12.10
N ALA A 90 -1.77 -14.37 13.11
CA ALA A 90 -2.15 -13.78 14.38
C ALA A 90 -2.53 -12.28 14.29
N LEU A 91 -2.05 -11.57 13.27
CA LEU A 91 -2.41 -10.19 12.97
C LEU A 91 -3.62 -10.06 12.03
N GLY A 92 -4.20 -11.17 11.57
CA GLY A 92 -5.35 -11.19 10.65
C GLY A 92 -5.00 -10.75 9.22
N TYR A 93 -3.73 -10.81 8.81
CA TYR A 93 -3.30 -10.32 7.49
C TYR A 93 -3.89 -11.13 6.33
N PHE A 94 -4.31 -12.37 6.57
CA PHE A 94 -4.95 -13.22 5.57
C PHE A 94 -6.46 -12.94 5.41
N ASP A 95 -7.06 -12.17 6.31
CA ASP A 95 -8.52 -11.93 6.34
C ASP A 95 -8.92 -10.60 5.67
N VAL A 96 -7.95 -9.85 5.13
CA VAL A 96 -8.15 -8.48 4.62
C VAL A 96 -8.77 -8.44 3.21
N TRP A 97 -8.80 -9.57 2.50
CA TRP A 97 -9.23 -9.64 1.10
C TRP A 97 -10.68 -9.20 0.89
N GLU A 98 -11.62 -9.82 1.61
CA GLU A 98 -13.06 -9.60 1.40
C GLU A 98 -13.46 -8.16 1.71
N ASP A 99 -12.92 -7.59 2.79
CA ASP A 99 -13.16 -6.20 3.15
C ASP A 99 -12.54 -5.23 2.12
N SER A 100 -11.34 -5.53 1.62
CA SER A 100 -10.70 -4.73 0.57
C SER A 100 -11.46 -4.79 -0.76
N ALA A 101 -11.97 -5.96 -1.14
CA ALA A 101 -12.75 -6.16 -2.35
C ALA A 101 -14.08 -5.40 -2.26
N ARG A 102 -14.77 -5.50 -1.12
CA ARG A 102 -16.01 -4.77 -0.86
C ARG A 102 -15.80 -3.25 -0.92
N GLU A 103 -14.81 -2.73 -0.21
CA GLU A 103 -14.48 -1.29 -0.22
C GLU A 103 -14.13 -0.80 -1.64
N PHE A 104 -13.31 -1.55 -2.37
CA PHE A 104 -12.96 -1.22 -3.76
C PHE A 104 -14.21 -1.10 -4.66
N LEU A 105 -15.13 -2.06 -4.58
CA LEU A 105 -16.35 -2.05 -5.39
C LEU A 105 -17.32 -0.95 -4.95
N GLU A 106 -17.41 -0.65 -3.65
CA GLU A 106 -18.17 0.48 -3.14
C GLU A 106 -17.63 1.80 -3.71
N LEU A 107 -16.31 2.02 -3.69
CA LEU A 107 -15.67 3.21 -4.27
C LEU A 107 -15.91 3.31 -5.80
N ALA A 108 -15.88 2.18 -6.51
CA ALA A 108 -16.23 2.12 -7.93
C ALA A 108 -17.69 2.53 -8.18
N SER A 109 -18.60 2.03 -7.34
CA SER A 109 -20.05 2.29 -7.43
C SER A 109 -20.41 3.75 -7.16
N VAL A 110 -19.67 4.46 -6.28
CA VAL A 110 -19.82 5.91 -6.07
C VAL A 110 -19.54 6.68 -7.36
N SER A 111 -18.63 6.16 -8.19
CA SER A 111 -18.38 6.69 -9.53
C SER A 111 -19.31 6.13 -10.60
N GLY A 112 -20.31 5.35 -10.20
CA GLY A 112 -21.28 4.64 -11.01
C GLY A 112 -20.65 3.72 -12.03
N LEU A 113 -19.59 3.01 -11.64
CA LEU A 113 -18.98 1.91 -12.38
C LEU A 113 -19.28 0.60 -11.64
N ASP A 114 -19.44 -0.49 -12.39
CA ASP A 114 -19.33 -1.84 -11.89
C ASP A 114 -18.00 -2.42 -12.40
N LEU A 115 -17.09 -2.72 -11.48
CA LEU A 115 -15.76 -3.26 -11.76
C LEU A 115 -15.60 -4.67 -11.19
N SER A 116 -16.71 -5.38 -10.93
CA SER A 116 -16.68 -6.72 -10.32
C SER A 116 -15.95 -7.73 -11.22
N ALA A 117 -16.21 -7.69 -12.53
CA ALA A 117 -15.56 -8.58 -13.49
C ALA A 117 -14.06 -8.25 -13.66
N GLU A 118 -13.73 -6.96 -13.67
CA GLU A 118 -12.36 -6.44 -13.69
C GLU A 118 -11.58 -6.91 -12.47
N LEU A 119 -12.13 -6.77 -11.27
CA LEU A 119 -11.48 -7.19 -10.03
C LEU A 119 -11.14 -8.68 -10.07
N VAL A 120 -12.06 -9.54 -10.51
CA VAL A 120 -11.80 -10.98 -10.66
C VAL A 120 -10.69 -11.23 -11.69
N ARG A 121 -10.73 -10.56 -12.85
CA ARG A 121 -9.73 -10.71 -13.91
C ARG A 121 -8.33 -10.28 -13.46
N TRP A 122 -8.22 -9.12 -12.82
CA TRP A 122 -6.95 -8.61 -12.31
C TRP A 122 -6.39 -9.53 -11.24
N SER A 123 -7.21 -9.94 -10.27
CA SER A 123 -6.83 -10.85 -9.18
C SER A 123 -6.28 -12.18 -9.70
N ARG A 124 -6.83 -12.72 -10.78
CA ARG A 124 -6.30 -13.96 -11.38
C ARG A 124 -4.96 -13.79 -12.09
N SER A 125 -4.62 -12.57 -12.50
CA SER A 125 -3.42 -12.27 -13.28
C SER A 125 -2.19 -11.97 -12.40
N GLY A 126 -2.36 -11.89 -11.08
CA GLY A 126 -1.33 -11.52 -10.12
C GLY A 126 -1.71 -10.28 -9.32
N PRO A 127 -0.84 -9.85 -8.37
CA PRO A 127 -1.04 -8.60 -7.66
C PRO A 127 -1.18 -7.43 -8.63
N PHE A 128 -2.30 -6.72 -8.60
CA PHE A 128 -2.61 -5.62 -9.52
C PHE A 128 -2.31 -4.24 -8.93
N MET A 129 -1.64 -4.20 -7.77
CA MET A 129 -1.28 -3.01 -7.03
C MET A 129 0.23 -3.00 -6.70
N TYR A 130 0.85 -1.82 -6.68
CA TYR A 130 2.23 -1.56 -6.23
C TYR A 130 2.32 -1.11 -4.76
N SER A 131 1.21 -0.67 -4.19
CA SER A 131 0.98 -0.35 -2.77
C SER A 131 -0.53 -0.44 -2.53
N MET A 132 -1.04 -0.11 -1.34
CA MET A 132 -2.50 -0.12 -1.08
C MET A 132 -3.35 0.75 -2.03
N ASN A 133 -2.78 1.74 -2.71
CA ASN A 133 -3.49 2.75 -3.52
C ASN A 133 -2.75 3.14 -4.82
N HIS A 134 -1.66 2.45 -5.17
CA HIS A 134 -0.97 2.63 -6.44
C HIS A 134 -1.27 1.44 -7.37
N PRO A 135 -2.32 1.49 -8.19
CA PRO A 135 -2.61 0.43 -9.13
C PRO A 135 -1.55 0.29 -10.22
N LYS A 136 -1.43 -0.92 -10.77
CA LYS A 136 -0.67 -1.16 -12.00
C LYS A 136 -1.35 -0.50 -13.20
N ALA A 137 -0.58 -0.15 -14.22
CA ALA A 137 -1.10 0.62 -15.36
C ALA A 137 -2.28 -0.06 -16.09
N HIS A 138 -2.35 -1.39 -16.14
CA HIS A 138 -3.48 -2.09 -16.77
C HIS A 138 -4.81 -1.90 -16.02
N VAL A 139 -4.78 -1.70 -14.70
CA VAL A 139 -5.97 -1.38 -13.90
C VAL A 139 -6.47 0.01 -14.26
N LEU A 140 -5.55 0.99 -14.35
CA LEU A 140 -5.87 2.35 -14.78
C LEU A 140 -6.45 2.38 -16.21
N PHE A 141 -5.89 1.57 -17.11
CA PHE A 141 -6.38 1.41 -18.47
C PHE A 141 -7.84 0.92 -18.51
N ASP A 142 -8.14 -0.14 -17.77
CA ASP A 142 -9.49 -0.71 -17.70
C ASP A 142 -10.51 0.25 -17.06
N VAL A 143 -10.11 0.98 -16.00
CA VAL A 143 -10.95 2.01 -15.36
C VAL A 143 -11.21 3.18 -16.33
N ALA A 144 -10.19 3.64 -17.04
CA ALA A 144 -10.34 4.70 -18.04
C ALA A 144 -11.29 4.27 -19.16
N ARG A 145 -11.17 3.03 -19.66
CA ARG A 145 -12.10 2.45 -20.64
C ARG A 145 -13.54 2.42 -20.12
N ALA A 146 -13.75 1.99 -18.87
CA ALA A 146 -15.07 1.95 -18.26
C ALA A 146 -15.69 3.36 -18.15
N LEU A 147 -14.90 4.36 -17.75
CA LEU A 147 -15.33 5.76 -17.67
C LEU A 147 -15.68 6.35 -19.04
N LEU A 148 -14.85 6.10 -20.07
CA LEU A 148 -15.11 6.57 -21.43
C LEU A 148 -16.39 5.93 -22.01
N THR A 149 -16.54 4.62 -21.83
CA THR A 149 -17.73 3.88 -22.26
C THR A 149 -18.99 4.44 -21.59
N LYS A 150 -18.94 4.64 -20.26
CA LYS A 150 -20.03 5.25 -19.49
C LYS A 150 -20.40 6.64 -20.01
N ALA A 151 -19.41 7.43 -20.43
CA ALA A 151 -19.63 8.76 -20.98
C ALA A 151 -20.14 8.76 -22.44
N GLY A 152 -20.36 7.59 -23.05
CA GLY A 152 -20.75 7.46 -24.45
C GLY A 152 -19.65 7.87 -25.43
N LEU A 153 -18.39 7.87 -24.99
CA LEU A 153 -17.25 8.21 -25.82
C LEU A 153 -16.73 6.95 -26.54
N PRO A 154 -16.24 7.09 -27.78
CA PRO A 154 -15.68 5.97 -28.51
C PRO A 154 -14.42 5.46 -27.80
N VAL A 155 -14.33 4.14 -27.64
CA VAL A 155 -13.14 3.45 -27.15
C VAL A 155 -12.61 2.57 -28.27
N ALA A 156 -11.32 2.72 -28.59
CA ALA A 156 -10.66 1.84 -29.54
C ALA A 156 -10.50 0.43 -28.93
N SER A 157 -10.71 -0.61 -29.74
CA SER A 157 -10.41 -1.98 -29.34
C SER A 157 -8.90 -2.21 -29.44
N VAL A 158 -8.18 -1.90 -28.36
CA VAL A 158 -6.73 -2.08 -28.25
C VAL A 158 -6.40 -2.92 -27.02
N GLU A 159 -5.38 -3.75 -27.15
CA GLU A 159 -4.84 -4.52 -26.03
C GLU A 159 -3.82 -3.69 -25.25
N PHE A 160 -3.95 -3.64 -23.93
CA PHE A 160 -3.04 -2.85 -23.08
C PHE A 160 -1.57 -3.25 -23.29
N ALA A 161 -1.31 -4.55 -23.43
CA ALA A 161 0.05 -5.08 -23.55
C ALA A 161 0.80 -4.57 -24.78
N ASP A 162 0.10 -4.23 -25.86
CA ASP A 162 0.71 -3.75 -27.11
C ASP A 162 1.26 -2.33 -26.99
N PHE A 163 0.73 -1.54 -26.05
CA PHE A 163 1.06 -0.12 -25.87
C PHE A 163 1.42 0.23 -24.42
N ALA A 164 1.80 -0.77 -23.63
CA ALA A 164 1.95 -0.63 -22.19
C ALA A 164 2.99 0.45 -21.83
N VAL A 165 2.54 1.47 -21.09
CA VAL A 165 3.38 2.44 -20.40
C VAL A 165 3.00 2.43 -18.94
N ASP A 166 3.97 2.17 -18.07
CA ASP A 166 3.78 2.20 -16.62
C ASP A 166 4.68 3.26 -16.01
N ASP A 167 4.13 4.45 -15.74
CA ASP A 167 4.83 5.52 -15.04
C ASP A 167 4.67 5.42 -13.52
N ILE A 168 3.66 4.69 -13.03
CA ILE A 168 3.42 4.49 -11.59
C ILE A 168 4.55 3.67 -10.98
N VAL A 169 5.06 2.68 -11.70
CA VAL A 169 6.20 1.86 -11.24
C VAL A 169 7.48 2.66 -11.02
N ARG A 170 7.60 3.88 -11.57
CA ARG A 170 8.72 4.79 -11.28
C ARG A 170 8.70 5.24 -9.83
N GLY A 171 7.54 5.30 -9.21
CA GLY A 171 7.37 5.54 -7.79
C GLY A 171 7.89 4.39 -6.93
N VAL A 172 7.40 4.35 -5.70
CA VAL A 172 7.73 3.31 -4.72
C VAL A 172 6.93 2.04 -5.02
N VAL A 173 7.52 0.88 -4.76
CA VAL A 173 6.81 -0.40 -4.78
C VAL A 173 6.98 -1.05 -3.41
N PHE A 174 5.87 -1.22 -2.73
CA PHE A 174 5.77 -2.02 -1.53
C PHE A 174 5.44 -3.45 -1.97
N PRO A 175 6.25 -4.46 -1.62
CA PRO A 175 6.07 -5.79 -2.17
C PRO A 175 4.92 -6.52 -1.47
N VAL A 176 4.33 -7.47 -2.17
CA VAL A 176 3.47 -8.49 -1.57
C VAL A 176 4.36 -9.55 -0.93
N TYR A 177 4.22 -9.78 0.37
CA TYR A 177 5.03 -10.76 1.08
C TYR A 177 4.77 -12.17 0.54
N PRO A 178 5.79 -13.06 0.48
CA PRO A 178 5.66 -14.42 -0.04
C PRO A 178 4.48 -15.18 0.54
N GLU A 179 4.32 -15.16 1.86
CA GLU A 179 3.29 -15.88 2.61
C GLU A 179 1.87 -15.36 2.29
N ILE A 180 1.73 -14.06 2.02
CA ILE A 180 0.46 -13.44 1.59
C ILE A 180 0.19 -13.79 0.12
N ALA A 181 1.19 -13.67 -0.75
CA ALA A 181 1.04 -13.96 -2.17
C ALA A 181 0.68 -15.43 -2.43
N GLU A 182 1.26 -16.35 -1.66
CA GLU A 182 1.01 -17.80 -1.79
C GLU A 182 -0.46 -18.15 -1.54
N ARG A 183 -1.14 -17.49 -0.60
CA ARG A 183 -2.58 -17.67 -0.34
C ARG A 183 -3.45 -17.37 -1.56
N TYR A 184 -2.96 -16.54 -2.48
CA TYR A 184 -3.66 -16.16 -3.71
C TYR A 184 -3.05 -16.83 -4.96
N GLY A 185 -2.15 -17.81 -4.80
CA GLY A 185 -1.51 -18.49 -5.93
C GLY A 185 -0.55 -17.59 -6.71
N HIS A 186 0.08 -16.63 -6.03
CA HIS A 186 0.99 -15.67 -6.63
C HIS A 186 2.40 -15.77 -6.04
N ARG A 187 3.36 -15.23 -6.78
CA ARG A 187 4.73 -15.07 -6.29
C ARG A 187 4.86 -13.75 -5.53
N GLY A 188 5.21 -13.82 -4.25
CA GLY A 188 5.60 -12.66 -3.45
C GLY A 188 7.12 -12.45 -3.41
N ALA A 189 7.54 -11.38 -2.74
CA ALA A 189 8.93 -11.06 -2.51
C ALA A 189 9.09 -10.16 -1.26
N TYR A 190 10.30 -10.10 -0.73
CA TYR A 190 10.70 -9.06 0.22
C TYR A 190 11.67 -8.08 -0.45
N LEU A 191 11.24 -7.49 -1.56
CA LEU A 191 12.04 -6.56 -2.35
C LEU A 191 11.30 -5.23 -2.50
N PHE A 192 11.74 -4.24 -1.74
CA PHE A 192 11.13 -2.92 -1.66
C PHE A 192 11.80 -2.00 -2.66
N LYS A 193 11.02 -1.34 -3.54
CA LYS A 193 11.56 -0.41 -4.53
C LYS A 193 11.40 1.03 -4.03
N ARG A 194 12.49 1.79 -4.08
CA ARG A 194 12.48 3.24 -3.83
C ARG A 194 11.98 4.02 -5.05
N ALA A 195 11.44 5.21 -4.82
CA ALA A 195 11.08 6.11 -5.90
C ALA A 195 12.30 6.45 -6.77
N ASN A 196 12.11 6.41 -8.09
CA ASN A 196 13.09 6.84 -9.08
C ASN A 196 12.39 7.55 -10.24
N TYR A 197 12.18 8.85 -10.10
CA TYR A 197 11.58 9.70 -11.14
C TYR A 197 12.61 10.29 -12.11
N ARG A 198 13.90 10.01 -11.91
CA ARG A 198 14.98 10.56 -12.73
C ARG A 198 15.19 9.67 -13.96
N LEU A 199 15.58 10.29 -15.07
CA LEU A 199 16.11 9.55 -16.22
C LEU A 199 17.40 8.84 -15.79
N ALA A 200 17.34 7.52 -15.69
CA ALA A 200 18.44 6.69 -15.23
C ALA A 200 18.59 5.45 -16.11
N ARG A 201 19.80 4.87 -16.15
CA ARG A 201 20.07 3.60 -16.85
C ARG A 201 19.64 2.37 -16.05
N ASN A 202 19.16 2.55 -14.83
CA ASN A 202 18.63 1.50 -13.97
C ASN A 202 17.19 1.85 -13.57
N VAL A 203 16.46 0.84 -13.10
CA VAL A 203 15.05 0.98 -12.69
C VAL A 203 14.90 1.52 -11.26
N GLY A 204 15.98 1.96 -10.61
CA GLY A 204 16.00 2.51 -9.25
C GLY A 204 16.75 1.65 -8.25
N GLN A 205 16.65 2.04 -6.98
CA GLN A 205 17.23 1.32 -5.84
C GLN A 205 16.20 0.37 -5.23
N PHE A 206 16.68 -0.80 -4.79
CA PHE A 206 15.88 -1.78 -4.08
C PHE A 206 16.53 -2.09 -2.73
N ASP A 207 15.70 -2.28 -1.73
CA ASP A 207 16.09 -2.80 -0.43
C ASP A 207 15.49 -4.21 -0.27
N ASP A 208 16.28 -5.16 0.24
CA ASP A 208 15.72 -6.40 0.77
C ASP A 208 15.02 -6.12 2.13
N LEU A 209 14.43 -7.15 2.75
CA LEU A 209 13.77 -6.98 4.05
C LEU A 209 14.65 -6.32 5.11
N ARG A 210 15.91 -6.77 5.21
CA ARG A 210 16.84 -6.27 6.24
C ARG A 210 17.19 -4.81 5.98
N GLY A 211 17.54 -4.48 4.73
CA GLY A 211 17.84 -3.12 4.30
C GLY A 211 16.66 -2.18 4.51
N TYR A 212 15.44 -2.64 4.23
CA TYR A 212 14.21 -1.89 4.46
C TYR A 212 13.98 -1.62 5.96
N ILE A 213 14.16 -2.62 6.82
CA ILE A 213 14.04 -2.47 8.28
C ILE A 213 15.08 -1.45 8.79
N GLN A 214 16.34 -1.59 8.39
CA GLN A 214 17.42 -0.68 8.79
C GLN A 214 17.15 0.76 8.35
N ALA A 215 16.75 0.95 7.09
CA ALA A 215 16.44 2.27 6.56
C ALA A 215 15.22 2.90 7.26
N SER A 216 14.20 2.09 7.59
CA SER A 216 13.03 2.52 8.35
C SER A 216 13.39 2.93 9.78
N PHE A 217 14.20 2.12 10.49
CA PHE A 217 14.69 2.45 11.83
C PHE A 217 15.49 3.76 11.83
N ALA A 218 16.33 3.97 10.82
CA ALA A 218 17.08 5.23 10.68
C ALA A 218 16.17 6.44 10.42
N VAL A 219 14.99 6.26 9.79
CA VAL A 219 13.97 7.32 9.69
C VAL A 219 13.33 7.56 11.05
N TYR A 220 12.90 6.51 11.74
CA TYR A 220 12.22 6.65 13.04
C TYR A 220 13.12 7.25 14.12
N ALA A 221 14.42 6.93 14.13
CA ALA A 221 15.41 7.48 15.05
C ALA A 221 15.61 9.00 14.94
N ARG A 222 15.17 9.61 13.84
CA ARG A 222 15.23 11.07 13.63
C ARG A 222 14.00 11.82 14.15
N HIS A 223 13.01 11.10 14.68
CA HIS A 223 11.75 11.65 15.14
C HIS A 223 11.55 11.35 16.63
N GLN A 224 10.85 12.25 17.30
CA GLN A 224 10.36 12.02 18.64
C GLN A 224 9.20 11.02 18.62
N ARG A 225 8.98 10.34 19.74
CA ARG A 225 7.96 9.28 19.84
C ARG A 225 6.56 9.77 19.48
N ASP A 226 6.20 10.96 19.91
CA ASP A 226 4.90 11.61 19.68
C ASP A 226 4.69 12.10 18.24
N GLN A 227 5.76 12.15 17.43
CA GLN A 227 5.69 12.42 15.99
C GLN A 227 5.39 11.16 15.17
N LEU A 228 5.64 9.96 15.73
CA LEU A 228 5.44 8.68 15.05
C LEU A 228 4.04 8.12 15.35
N MET A 229 3.01 8.74 14.76
CA MET A 229 1.62 8.34 14.99
C MET A 229 1.03 7.60 13.80
N ALA A 230 0.37 6.47 14.07
CA ALA A 230 -0.49 5.78 13.13
C ALA A 230 -1.67 5.17 13.91
N PRO A 231 -2.91 5.18 13.39
CA PRO A 231 -4.08 4.67 14.12
C PRO A 231 -3.88 3.24 14.65
N ARG A 232 -3.35 2.35 13.81
CA ARG A 232 -3.02 0.96 14.19
C ARG A 232 -2.02 0.88 15.34
N MET A 233 -1.06 1.81 15.44
CA MET A 233 -0.10 1.81 16.55
C MET A 233 -0.73 2.21 17.88
N VAL A 234 -1.77 3.06 17.85
CA VAL A 234 -2.52 3.42 19.07
C VAL A 234 -3.16 2.16 19.65
N GLU A 235 -3.84 1.39 18.81
CA GLU A 235 -4.51 0.14 19.21
C GLU A 235 -3.50 -0.91 19.68
N TRP A 236 -2.44 -1.16 18.89
CA TRP A 236 -1.46 -2.21 19.21
C TRP A 236 -0.65 -1.91 20.47
N LEU A 237 -0.31 -0.65 20.73
CA LEU A 237 0.44 -0.28 21.94
C LEU A 237 -0.43 -0.25 23.19
N ALA A 238 -1.72 0.04 23.04
CA ALA A 238 -2.68 -0.04 24.14
C ALA A 238 -2.99 -1.50 24.54
N ASN A 239 -2.73 -2.47 23.66
CA ASN A 239 -2.99 -3.89 23.91
C ASN A 239 -1.71 -4.66 24.31
N PRO A 240 -1.56 -5.06 25.59
CA PRO A 240 -0.38 -5.81 26.05
C PRO A 240 -0.20 -7.16 25.35
N ASP A 241 -1.27 -7.79 24.89
CA ASP A 241 -1.23 -9.12 24.27
C ASP A 241 -0.61 -9.06 22.87
N VAL A 242 -0.82 -7.96 22.12
CA VAL A 242 -0.07 -7.71 20.87
C VAL A 242 1.44 -7.62 21.16
N GLY A 243 1.81 -6.98 22.27
CA GLY A 243 3.20 -6.95 22.73
C GLY A 243 3.80 -8.33 23.01
N LYS A 244 3.05 -9.18 23.72
CA LYS A 244 3.47 -10.56 24.03
C LYS A 244 3.58 -11.40 22.75
N LEU A 245 2.63 -11.23 21.83
CA LEU A 245 2.62 -11.89 20.52
C LEU A 245 3.92 -11.60 19.76
N PHE A 246 4.30 -10.34 19.61
CA PHE A 246 5.54 -9.95 18.91
C PHE A 246 6.79 -10.52 19.60
N ALA A 247 6.87 -10.43 20.93
CA ALA A 247 8.00 -10.97 21.68
C ALA A 247 8.13 -12.49 21.51
N PHE A 248 7.00 -13.22 21.57
CA PHE A 248 6.96 -14.66 21.37
C PHE A 248 7.45 -15.05 19.97
N HIS A 249 6.87 -14.46 18.91
CA HIS A 249 7.23 -14.82 17.55
C HIS A 249 8.68 -14.47 17.20
N ALA A 250 9.20 -13.34 17.67
CA ALA A 250 10.61 -13.00 17.46
C ALA A 250 11.56 -13.99 18.15
N ALA A 251 11.27 -14.36 19.40
CA ALA A 251 12.10 -15.30 20.15
C ALA A 251 12.05 -16.72 19.55
N ASP A 252 10.86 -17.19 19.18
CA ASP A 252 10.66 -18.50 18.57
C ASP A 252 11.37 -18.63 17.22
N ALA A 253 11.22 -17.64 16.34
CA ALA A 253 11.87 -17.63 15.03
C ALA A 253 13.41 -17.59 15.15
N LEU A 254 13.96 -16.79 16.07
CA LEU A 254 15.40 -16.77 16.32
C LEU A 254 15.90 -18.09 16.90
N THR A 255 15.16 -18.72 17.82
CA THR A 255 15.50 -20.03 18.39
C THR A 255 15.55 -21.09 17.31
N ARG A 256 14.53 -21.16 16.43
CA ARG A 256 14.50 -22.09 15.30
C ARG A 256 15.65 -21.87 14.31
N LYS A 257 16.07 -20.62 14.10
CA LYS A 257 17.21 -20.28 13.24
C LYS A 257 18.53 -20.80 13.83
N TYR A 258 18.78 -20.58 15.11
CA TYR A 258 20.03 -21.03 15.76
C TYR A 258 20.08 -22.53 16.01
N ALA A 259 18.93 -23.20 16.16
CA ALA A 259 18.87 -24.67 16.26
C ALA A 259 19.17 -25.40 14.94
N ARG A 260 19.16 -24.69 13.80
CA ARG A 260 19.40 -25.24 12.46
C ARG A 260 20.77 -24.86 11.87
N ALA A 261 21.57 -24.06 12.58
CA ALA A 261 22.91 -23.62 12.19
C ALA A 261 23.96 -24.50 12.86
#